data_AF-A0A0F5R275-F1
#
_entry.id   AF-A0A0F5R275-F1
#
_cell.length_a   1.000
_cell.length_b   1.000
_cell.length_c   1.000
_cell.angle_alpha   90.00
_cell.angle_beta   90.00
_cell.angle_gamma   90.00
#
_symmetry.space_group_name_H-M   'P 1'
#
loop_
_entity.id
_entity.type
_entity.pdbx_description
1 polymer ?
#
loop_
_entity_poly.entity_id
_entity_poly.type
_entity_poly.pdbx_seq_one_letter_code
_entity_poly.pdbx_strand_id
1 'polypeptide(L)' 'MFSYILVGAVILAAIGATLAVGFSKENRNGNPAYDRAHGKKWARLSMLYAVTAVLSVVALVWFVFN' A
#
# COMPACT_ATOMS: atom_id res chain seq x y z
N MET A 1 -23.09 11.84 -11.94
CA MET A 1 -23.77 10.70 -11.30
C MET A 1 -23.22 9.36 -11.77
N PHE A 2 -23.12 9.11 -13.08
CA PHE A 2 -22.47 7.92 -13.65
C PHE A 2 -21.03 7.67 -13.14
N SER A 3 -20.19 8.72 -13.10
CA SER A 3 -18.82 8.64 -12.58
C SER A 3 -18.75 8.12 -11.14
N TYR A 4 -19.65 8.58 -10.27
CA TYR A 4 -19.71 8.12 -8.88
C TYR A 4 -20.10 6.65 -8.77
N ILE A 5 -21.04 6.20 -9.60
CA ILE A 5 -21.47 4.79 -9.67
C ILE A 5 -20.31 3.90 -10.14
N LEU A 6 -19.59 4.33 -11.18
CA LEU A 6 -18.43 3.61 -11.70
C LEU A 6 -17.33 3.50 -10.65
N VAL A 7 -16.98 4.60 -9.98
CA VAL A 7 -15.98 4.61 -8.90
C VAL A 7 -16.41 3.69 -7.75
N GLY A 8 -17.68 3.75 -7.34
CA GLY A 8 -18.22 2.86 -6.30
C GLY A 8 -18.12 1.38 -6.69
N ALA A 9 -18.46 1.03 -7.93
CA ALA A 9 -18.35 -0.34 -8.42
C ALA A 9 -16.91 -0.85 -8.44
N VAL A 10 -15.96 -0.02 -8.88
CA VAL A 10 -14.53 -0.36 -8.88
C VAL A 10 -14.01 -0.58 -7.46
N ILE A 11 -14.41 0.28 -6.50
CA ILE A 11 -14.03 0.12 -5.10
C ILE A 11 -14.56 -1.20 -4.53
N LEU A 12 -15.83 -1.52 -4.76
CA LEU A 12 -16.43 -2.76 -4.28
C LEU A 12 -15.76 -4.01 -4.88
N ALA A 13 -15.47 -3.97 -6.18
CA ALA A 13 -14.73 -5.04 -6.85
C ALA A 13 -13.32 -5.22 -6.29
N ALA A 14 -12.61 -4.12 -6.03
CA ALA A 14 -11.28 -4.13 -5.43
C ALA A 14 -11.27 -4.69 -4.00
N ILE A 15 -12.26 -4.31 -3.18
CA ILE A 15 -12.46 -4.86 -1.84
C ILE A 15 -12.70 -6.37 -1.93
N GLY A 16 -13.63 -6.81 -2.79
CA GLY A 16 -13.95 -8.22 -2.98
C GLY A 16 -12.73 -9.04 -3.40
N ALA A 17 -11.96 -8.55 -4.36
CA ALA A 17 -10.72 -9.19 -4.81
C ALA A 17 -9.67 -9.27 -3.69
N THR A 18 -9.51 -8.19 -2.91
CA THR A 18 -8.55 -8.14 -1.79
C THR A 18 -8.90 -9.15 -0.71
N LEU A 19 -10.19 -9.24 -0.33
CA LEU A 19 -10.66 -10.22 0.63
C LEU A 19 -10.51 -11.66 0.11
N ALA A 20 -10.83 -11.90 -1.17
CA ALA A 20 -10.68 -13.22 -1.78
C ALA A 20 -9.22 -13.71 -1.77
N VAL A 21 -8.26 -12.84 -2.10
CA VAL A 21 -6.83 -13.18 -2.03
C VAL A 21 -6.39 -13.36 -0.58
N GLY A 22 -6.78 -12.45 0.32
CA GLY A 22 -6.40 -12.49 1.73
C GLY A 22 -6.91 -13.74 2.47
N PHE A 23 -8.09 -14.25 2.12
CA PHE A 23 -8.64 -15.49 2.69
C PHE A 23 -8.32 -16.75 1.89
N SER A 24 -7.56 -16.65 0.80
CA SER A 24 -7.18 -17.79 -0.01
C SER A 24 -6.37 -18.82 0.80
N LYS A 25 -6.45 -20.09 0.39
CA LYS A 25 -5.74 -21.21 1.04
C LYS A 25 -4.22 -20.99 1.07
N GLU A 26 -3.69 -20.40 0.00
CA GLU A 26 -2.28 -20.05 -0.11
C GLU A 26 -1.86 -19.03 0.98
N ASN A 27 -2.67 -18.00 1.20
CA ASN A 27 -2.39 -16.98 2.22
C ASN A 27 -2.54 -17.54 3.66
N ARG A 28 -3.41 -18.55 3.87
CA ARG A 28 -3.61 -19.21 5.17
C ARG A 28 -2.47 -20.15 5.57
N ASN A 29 -1.82 -20.78 4.61
CA ASN A 29 -0.78 -21.77 4.90
C ASN A 29 0.53 -21.13 5.38
N GLY A 30 0.70 -19.81 5.19
CA GLY A 30 1.94 -19.10 5.51
C GLY A 30 3.12 -19.59 4.66
N ASN A 31 4.04 -18.70 4.31
CA ASN A 31 5.26 -19.11 3.62
C ASN A 31 6.46 -18.93 4.57
N PRO A 32 6.96 -20.00 5.21
CA PRO A 32 8.09 -19.91 6.15
C PRO A 32 9.38 -19.34 5.54
N ALA A 33 9.51 -19.37 4.20
CA ALA A 33 10.62 -18.74 3.49
C ALA A 33 10.38 -17.23 3.25
N TYR A 34 9.12 -16.81 3.06
CA TYR A 34 8.74 -15.40 3.10
C TYR A 34 9.01 -14.83 4.49
N ASP A 35 8.73 -15.62 5.53
CA ASP A 35 8.86 -15.21 6.92
C ASP A 35 10.28 -14.95 7.41
N ARG A 36 11.23 -15.70 6.85
CA ARG A 36 12.66 -15.50 7.15
C ARG A 36 13.29 -14.31 6.45
N ALA A 37 12.67 -13.78 5.39
CA ALA A 37 13.25 -12.74 4.54
C ALA A 37 12.69 -11.32 4.78
N HIS A 38 11.89 -11.12 5.82
CA HIS A 38 11.20 -9.86 6.09
C HIS A 38 12.15 -8.68 6.32
N GLY A 39 13.15 -8.83 7.20
CA GLY A 39 13.90 -7.69 7.74
C GLY A 39 14.49 -6.76 6.68
N LYS A 40 15.15 -7.30 5.65
CA LYS A 40 15.77 -6.51 4.58
C LYS A 40 14.73 -5.80 3.69
N LYS A 41 13.60 -6.46 3.41
CA LYS A 41 12.52 -5.88 2.59
C LYS A 41 11.83 -4.75 3.35
N TRP A 42 11.55 -4.96 4.63
CA TRP A 42 10.96 -3.96 5.51
C TRP A 42 11.88 -2.76 5.71
N ALA A 43 13.19 -2.97 5.95
CA ALA A 43 14.15 -1.87 6.07
C ALA A 43 14.21 -0.99 4.80
N ARG A 44 14.22 -1.61 3.61
CA ARG A 44 14.20 -0.87 2.34
C ARG A 44 12.89 -0.10 2.16
N LEU A 45 11.75 -0.69 2.53
CA LEU A 45 10.46 -0.04 2.44
C LEU A 45 10.34 1.14 3.41
N SER A 46 10.77 0.96 4.66
CA SER A 46 10.81 2.01 5.67
C SER A 46 11.72 3.17 5.26
N MET A 47 12.87 2.86 4.65
CA MET A 47 13.78 3.89 4.11
C MET A 47 13.11 4.69 2.99
N LEU A 48 12.43 4.00 2.06
CA LEU A 48 11.68 4.67 1.01
C LEU A 48 10.63 5.61 1.60
N TYR A 49 9.83 5.13 2.56
CA TYR A 49 8.80 5.94 3.22
C TYR A 49 9.38 7.15 3.96
N ALA A 50 10.47 6.97 4.69
CA ALA A 50 11.13 8.05 5.41
C ALA A 50 11.63 9.14 4.44
N VAL A 51 12.32 8.75 3.36
CA VAL A 51 12.81 9.69 2.34
C VAL A 51 11.65 10.42 1.68
N THR A 52 10.60 9.71 1.25
CA THR A 52 9.45 10.36 0.62
C THR A 52 8.73 11.30 1.58
N ALA A 53 8.58 10.95 2.85
CA ALA A 53 7.93 11.80 3.84
C ALA A 53 8.72 13.11 4.04
N VAL A 54 10.05 13.02 4.18
CA VAL A 54 10.91 14.20 4.29
C VAL A 54 10.80 15.09 3.05
N LEU A 55 10.88 14.50 1.85
CA LEU A 55 10.75 15.25 0.60
C LEU A 55 9.39 15.93 0.46
N SER A 56 8.30 15.25 0.85
CA SER A 56 6.96 15.84 0.84
C SER A 56 6.83 17.02 1.80
N VAL A 57 7.41 16.94 3.00
CA VAL A 57 7.43 18.06 3.95
C VAL A 57 8.25 19.22 3.41
N VAL A 58 9.44 18.95 2.86
CA VAL A 58 10.29 19.98 2.24
C VAL A 58 9.57 20.69 1.09
N ALA A 59 8.93 19.92 0.19
CA ALA A 59 8.16 20.46 -0.92
C ALA A 59 6.98 21.30 -0.44
N LEU A 60 6.28 20.86 0.61
CA LEU A 60 5.17 21.62 1.21
C LEU A 60 5.65 22.94 1.81
N VAL A 61 6.73 22.91 2.60
CA VAL A 61 7.34 24.11 3.17
C VAL A 61 7.76 25.06 2.04
N TRP A 62 8.43 24.56 1.00
CA TRP A 62 8.82 25.38 -0.13
C TRP A 62 7.62 26.04 -0.83
N PHE A 63 6.55 25.27 -1.11
CA PHE A 63 5.32 25.80 -1.72
C PHE A 63 4.60 26.86 -0.88
N VAL A 64 4.67 26.76 0.45
CA VAL A 64 4.01 27.72 1.36
C VAL A 64 4.81 29.01 1.52
N PHE A 65 6.13 28.94 1.51
CA PHE A 65 7.02 30.07 1.81
C PHE A 65 7.66 30.74 0.59
N ASN A 66 7.45 30.19 -0.61
CA ASN A 66 7.93 30.77 -1.88
C ASN A 66 6.80 30.80 -2.91
#